data_AF-X1BBC5-F1
#
_entry.id   AF-X1BBC5-F1
#
_cell.length_a   1.000
_cell.length_b   1.000
_cell.length_c   1.000
_cell.angle_alpha   90.00
_cell.angle_beta   90.00
_cell.angle_gamma   90.00
#
_symmetry.space_group_name_H-M   'P 1'
#
loop_
_entity.id
_entity.type
_entity.pdbx_description
1 polymer ?
#
loop_
_entity_poly.entity_id
_entity_poly.type
_entity_poly.pdbx_seq_one_letter_code
_entity_poly.pdbx_strand_id
1 'polypeptide(L)'
;MNSNKALLVAVCIAFSCGLIGSLAIRPPGSATPAQQITTEDGELTRRINWRVPVSFSSAMPVLGEAPLYLRKQLDLATRGAVKLRLYEPGEIVPAFSITDAVRDGKVEAGYTWLGYDQGKIPASALLAATPFGLEPWEYM
;
A
#
# COMPACT_ATOMS: atom_id res chain seq x y z
N MET A 1 37.11 -34.07 14.59
CA MET A 1 35.73 -34.28 14.12
C MET A 1 34.83 -33.07 14.45
N ASN A 2 35.35 -31.83 14.32
CA ASN A 2 34.80 -30.68 15.08
C ASN A 2 34.64 -29.37 14.27
N SER A 3 35.15 -29.27 13.03
CA SER A 3 35.11 -28.01 12.25
C SER A 3 33.70 -27.63 11.78
N ASN A 4 32.95 -28.59 11.21
CA ASN A 4 31.61 -28.32 10.68
C ASN A 4 30.58 -28.00 11.77
N LYS A 5 30.76 -28.55 12.98
CA LYS A 5 29.90 -28.26 14.14
C LYS A 5 30.16 -26.84 14.68
N ALA A 6 31.42 -26.40 14.70
CA ALA A 6 31.78 -25.04 15.08
C ALA A 6 31.26 -24.00 14.08
N LEU A 7 31.32 -24.31 12.78
CA LEU A 7 30.78 -23.44 11.72
C LEU A 7 29.26 -23.29 11.85
N LEU A 8 28.53 -24.39 12.09
CA LEU A 8 27.08 -24.36 12.26
C LEU A 8 26.65 -23.52 13.47
N VAL A 9 27.35 -23.65 14.60
CA VAL A 9 27.09 -22.87 15.81
C VAL A 9 27.36 -21.38 15.56
N ALA A 10 28.45 -21.03 14.88
CA ALA A 10 28.77 -19.64 14.55
C ALA A 10 27.71 -19.00 13.63
N VAL A 11 27.22 -19.73 12.64
CA VAL A 11 26.15 -19.26 11.73
C VAL A 11 24.83 -19.07 12.47
N CYS A 12 24.46 -20.00 13.36
CA CYS A 12 23.24 -19.86 14.17
C CYS A 12 23.32 -18.65 15.10
N ILE A 13 24.47 -18.40 15.75
CA ILE A 13 24.66 -17.23 16.62
C ILE A 13 24.61 -15.94 15.80
N ALA A 14 25.28 -15.88 14.64
CA ALA A 14 25.26 -14.72 13.76
C ALA A 14 23.86 -14.41 13.22
N PHE A 15 23.10 -15.45 12.83
CA PHE A 15 21.73 -15.30 12.36
C PHE A 15 20.79 -14.83 13.48
N SER A 16 20.96 -15.36 14.69
CA SER A 16 20.16 -14.96 15.87
C SER A 16 20.42 -13.51 16.24
N CYS A 17 21.69 -13.10 16.33
CA CYS A 17 22.07 -11.71 16.63
C CYS A 17 21.64 -10.75 15.51
N GLY A 18 21.76 -11.17 14.24
CA GLY A 18 21.29 -10.37 13.10
C GLY A 18 19.78 -10.18 13.08
N LEU A 19 19.00 -11.23 13.40
CA LEU A 19 17.54 -11.17 13.46
C LEU A 19 17.06 -10.27 14.62
N ILE A 20 17.67 -10.41 15.81
CA ILE A 20 17.34 -9.59 16.98
C ILE A 20 17.75 -8.13 16.77
N GLY A 21 18.92 -7.87 16.17
CA GLY A 21 19.35 -6.53 15.79
C GLY A 21 18.41 -5.86 14.79
N SER A 22 17.93 -6.61 13.79
CA SER A 22 16.94 -6.11 12.82
C SER A 22 15.58 -5.80 13.45
N LEU A 23 15.14 -6.62 14.42
CA LEU A 23 13.88 -6.40 15.14
C LEU A 23 13.95 -5.21 16.11
N ALA A 24 15.11 -4.95 16.72
CA ALA A 24 15.31 -3.84 17.66
C ALA A 24 15.34 -2.45 16.98
N ILE A 25 15.63 -2.40 15.68
CA ILE A 25 15.67 -1.15 14.90
C ILE A 25 14.29 -0.78 14.35
N ARG A 26 13.29 -1.68 14.41
CA ARG A 26 11.91 -1.35 14.04
C ARG A 26 11.30 -0.46 15.14
N PRO A 27 11.02 0.82 14.89
CA PRO A 27 10.35 1.65 15.88
C PRO A 27 8.98 1.02 16.20
N PRO A 28 8.59 0.88 17.49
CA PRO A 28 7.25 0.46 17.83
C PRO A 28 6.29 1.57 17.39
N GLY A 29 5.43 1.25 16.43
CA GLY A 29 4.36 2.14 15.98
C GLY A 29 4.83 3.36 15.20
N SER A 30 5.18 3.20 13.92
CA SER A 30 4.94 4.27 12.96
C SER A 30 3.45 4.27 12.58
N ALA A 31 2.57 4.55 13.54
CA ALA A 31 1.40 5.33 13.19
C ALA A 31 1.98 6.65 12.72
N THR A 32 1.94 6.91 11.42
CA THR A 32 2.31 8.19 10.83
C THR A 32 1.77 9.29 11.74
N PRO A 33 2.62 10.11 12.39
CA PRO A 33 2.13 11.23 13.14
C PRO A 33 1.26 12.04 12.17
N ALA A 34 -0.02 12.18 12.49
CA ALA A 34 -0.84 13.18 11.82
C ALA A 34 -0.08 14.49 11.96
N GLN A 35 0.50 14.98 10.85
CA GLN A 35 1.16 16.27 10.83
C GLN A 35 0.07 17.31 11.11
N GLN A 36 0.00 17.75 12.36
CA GLN A 36 -0.78 18.90 12.78
C GLN A 36 -0.01 20.13 12.34
N ILE A 37 -0.61 20.89 11.42
CA ILE A 37 -0.14 22.22 11.04
C ILE A 37 -1.29 23.17 11.35
N THR A 38 -1.04 24.08 12.29
CA THR A 38 -1.93 25.15 12.70
C THR A 38 -2.12 26.12 11.53
N THR A 39 -3.36 26.45 11.20
CA THR A 39 -3.69 27.56 10.28
C THR A 39 -4.43 28.62 11.08
N GLU A 40 -4.15 29.89 10.81
CA GLU A 40 -4.56 31.08 11.57
C GLU A 40 -6.08 31.37 11.59
N ASP A 41 -6.89 30.52 10.96
CA ASP A 41 -8.37 30.63 10.89
C ASP A 41 -9.07 29.40 11.50
N GLY A 42 -8.67 28.91 12.67
CA GLY A 42 -9.48 27.98 13.50
C GLY A 42 -9.91 26.62 12.91
N GLU A 43 -9.65 26.34 11.63
CA GLU A 43 -10.03 25.12 10.92
C GLU A 43 -8.76 24.32 10.59
N LEU A 44 -8.56 23.20 11.30
CA LEU A 44 -7.43 22.30 11.12
C LEU A 44 -7.51 21.59 9.75
N THR A 45 -6.99 22.21 8.69
CA THR A 45 -6.85 21.55 7.38
C THR A 45 -5.65 20.59 7.43
N ARG A 46 -5.89 19.34 7.82
CA ARG A 46 -4.86 18.29 7.81
C ARG A 46 -4.34 18.07 6.38
N ARG A 47 -3.04 18.29 6.17
CA ARG A 47 -2.37 17.95 4.90
C ARG A 47 -2.11 16.45 4.84
N ILE A 48 -2.40 15.83 3.70
CA ILE A 48 -2.24 14.40 3.43
C ILE A 48 -1.29 14.22 2.25
N ASN A 49 -0.29 13.37 2.42
CA ASN A 49 0.63 12.97 1.36
C ASN A 49 0.81 11.46 1.41
N TRP A 50 0.05 10.74 0.58
CA TRP A 50 0.01 9.28 0.60
C TRP A 50 0.80 8.67 -0.54
N ARG A 51 1.49 7.57 -0.25
CA ARG A 51 2.14 6.72 -1.24
C ARG A 51 1.14 5.68 -1.70
N VAL A 52 0.91 5.63 -3.01
CA VAL A 52 -0.15 4.83 -3.61
C VAL A 52 0.44 3.99 -4.73
N PRO A 53 0.82 2.73 -4.48
CA PRO A 53 1.16 1.81 -5.56
C PRO A 53 -0.09 1.52 -6.41
N VAL A 54 0.13 1.34 -7.71
CA VAL A 54 -0.91 0.98 -8.68
C VAL A 54 -0.65 -0.42 -9.24
N SER A 55 -1.70 -1.22 -9.46
CA SER A 55 -1.57 -2.55 -10.08
C SER A 55 -1.47 -2.49 -11.61
N PHE A 56 -1.95 -1.41 -12.22
CA PHE A 56 -1.96 -1.18 -13.66
C PHE A 56 -0.99 -0.05 -14.01
N SER A 57 -0.19 -0.20 -15.07
CA SER A 57 0.74 0.86 -15.49
C SER A 57 -0.02 2.12 -15.87
N SER A 58 0.52 3.29 -15.51
CA SER A 58 -0.11 4.59 -15.82
C SER A 58 -0.24 4.89 -17.32
N ALA A 59 0.48 4.15 -18.17
CA ALA A 59 0.37 4.24 -19.62
C ALA A 59 -0.79 3.42 -20.20
N MET A 60 -1.44 2.58 -19.40
CA MET A 60 -2.55 1.74 -19.87
C MET A 60 -3.84 2.57 -20.00
N PRO A 61 -4.52 2.51 -21.17
CA PRO A 61 -5.78 3.23 -21.35
C PRO A 61 -6.83 2.73 -20.36
N VAL A 62 -7.69 3.63 -19.89
CA VAL A 62 -8.75 3.37 -18.91
C VAL A 62 -8.22 3.04 -17.51
N LEU A 63 -7.63 1.86 -17.32
CA LEU A 63 -7.24 1.37 -15.99
C LEU A 63 -6.06 2.14 -15.40
N GLY A 64 -5.08 2.51 -16.22
CA GLY A 64 -3.92 3.31 -15.80
C GLY A 64 -4.20 4.81 -15.69
N GLU A 65 -5.16 5.30 -16.48
CA GLU A 65 -5.56 6.70 -16.49
C GLU A 65 -6.42 7.10 -15.29
N ALA A 66 -7.28 6.20 -14.81
CA ALA A 66 -8.16 6.42 -13.66
C ALA A 66 -7.43 6.93 -12.39
N PRO A 67 -6.32 6.33 -11.92
CA PRO A 67 -5.60 6.85 -10.74
C PRO A 67 -4.94 8.21 -11.01
N LEU A 68 -4.50 8.51 -12.24
CA LEU A 68 -3.98 9.83 -12.61
C LEU A 68 -5.07 10.89 -12.55
N TYR A 69 -6.27 10.57 -13.06
CA TYR A 69 -7.44 11.42 -12.99
C TYR A 69 -7.83 11.69 -11.52
N LEU A 70 -7.94 10.65 -10.71
CA LEU A 70 -8.26 10.77 -9.28
C LEU A 70 -7.27 11.67 -8.55
N ARG A 71 -5.96 11.45 -8.76
CA ARG A 71 -4.91 12.29 -8.18
C ARG A 71 -5.11 13.77 -8.53
N LYS A 72 -5.40 14.08 -9.80
CA LYS A 72 -5.62 15.46 -10.26
C LYS A 72 -6.89 16.07 -9.64
N GLN A 73 -7.99 15.32 -9.60
CA GLN A 73 -9.25 15.81 -9.03
C GLN A 73 -9.12 16.07 -7.52
N LEU A 74 -8.49 15.17 -6.77
CA LEU A 74 -8.25 15.38 -5.33
C LEU A 74 -7.38 16.59 -5.07
N ASP A 75 -6.35 16.81 -5.90
CA ASP A 75 -5.49 17.98 -5.76
C ASP A 75 -6.27 19.28 -5.92
N LEU A 76 -7.12 19.36 -6.95
CA LEU A 76 -7.97 20.52 -7.22
C LEU A 76 -9.05 20.71 -6.15
N ALA A 77 -9.77 19.66 -5.80
CA ALA A 77 -10.88 19.70 -4.84
C ALA A 77 -10.42 20.11 -3.44
N THR A 78 -9.19 19.74 -3.07
CA THR A 78 -8.63 20.02 -1.74
C THR A 78 -7.67 21.19 -1.72
N ARG A 79 -7.51 21.93 -2.83
CA ARG A 79 -6.52 23.02 -2.97
C ARG A 79 -5.12 22.58 -2.54
N GLY A 80 -4.74 21.36 -2.91
CA GLY A 80 -3.46 20.75 -2.56
C GLY A 80 -3.33 20.24 -1.13
N ALA A 81 -4.42 20.19 -0.35
CA ALA A 81 -4.37 19.57 0.97
C ALA A 81 -4.11 18.07 0.90
N VAL A 82 -4.63 17.38 -0.13
CA VAL A 82 -4.46 15.95 -0.35
C VAL A 82 -3.63 15.71 -1.61
N LYS A 83 -2.46 15.13 -1.44
CA LYS A 83 -1.54 14.75 -2.52
C LYS A 83 -1.37 13.23 -2.54
N LEU A 84 -1.68 12.61 -3.67
CA LEU A 84 -1.40 11.20 -3.91
C LEU A 84 -0.14 11.07 -4.77
N ARG A 85 0.87 10.36 -4.27
CA ARG A 85 2.04 9.97 -5.07
C ARG A 85 1.82 8.56 -5.59
N LEU A 86 1.64 8.46 -6.90
CA LEU A 86 1.44 7.19 -7.58
C LEU A 86 2.79 6.55 -7.84
N TYR A 87 2.88 5.24 -7.61
CA TYR A 87 4.08 4.43 -7.86
C TYR A 87 3.72 3.32 -8.84
N GLU A 88 4.55 3.10 -9.85
CA GLU A 88 4.28 2.14 -10.92
C GLU A 88 4.21 0.70 -10.38
N PRO A 89 3.59 -0.23 -11.13
CA PRO A 89 3.45 -1.62 -10.70
C PRO A 89 4.82 -2.24 -10.34
N GLY A 90 4.94 -2.71 -9.10
CA GLY A 90 6.18 -3.34 -8.61
C GLY A 90 7.25 -2.38 -8.07
N GLU A 91 7.05 -1.05 -8.15
CA GLU A 91 8.07 -0.07 -7.73
C GLU A 91 8.32 -0.08 -6.21
N ILE A 92 7.25 -0.06 -5.41
CA ILE A 92 7.33 -0.08 -3.93
C ILE A 92 6.63 -1.29 -3.31
N VAL A 93 5.70 -1.92 -4.03
CA VAL A 93 4.94 -3.09 -3.62
C VAL A 93 4.70 -3.96 -4.85
N PRO A 94 4.83 -5.30 -4.77
CA PRO A 94 4.42 -6.20 -5.86
C PRO A 94 2.97 -5.94 -6.28
N ALA A 95 2.70 -5.89 -7.59
CA ALA A 95 1.42 -5.43 -8.14
C ALA A 95 0.18 -6.16 -7.58
N PHE A 96 0.28 -7.46 -7.28
CA PHE A 96 -0.82 -8.28 -6.73
C PHE A 96 -0.80 -8.40 -5.19
N SER A 97 -0.01 -7.58 -4.50
CA SER A 97 0.12 -7.59 -3.04
C SER A 97 -0.19 -6.23 -2.41
N ILE A 98 -0.83 -5.34 -3.17
CA ILE A 98 -1.18 -4.00 -2.73
C ILE A 98 -2.12 -4.03 -1.52
N THR A 99 -3.15 -4.87 -1.54
CA THR A 99 -4.10 -5.02 -0.41
C THR A 99 -3.41 -5.49 0.86
N ASP A 100 -2.47 -6.43 0.77
CA ASP A 100 -1.65 -6.85 1.91
C ASP A 100 -0.75 -5.72 2.42
N ALA A 101 -0.16 -4.92 1.52
CA ALA A 101 0.69 -3.81 1.91
C ALA A 101 -0.09 -2.70 2.63
N VAL A 102 -1.34 -2.43 2.23
CA VAL A 102 -2.23 -1.51 2.94
C VAL A 102 -2.62 -2.09 4.30
N ARG A 103 -3.04 -3.37 4.34
CA ARG A 103 -3.40 -4.06 5.60
C ARG A 103 -2.25 -4.01 6.62
N ASP A 104 -1.03 -4.26 6.17
CA ASP A 104 0.17 -4.28 7.01
C ASP A 104 0.68 -2.86 7.36
N GLY A 105 0.03 -1.80 6.86
CA GLY A 105 0.42 -0.41 7.09
C GLY A 105 1.72 0.02 6.40
N LYS A 106 2.17 -0.70 5.36
CA LYS A 106 3.39 -0.38 4.59
C LYS A 106 3.20 0.82 3.68
N VAL A 107 2.00 0.97 3.14
CA VAL A 107 1.53 2.09 2.32
C VAL A 107 0.16 2.55 2.85
N GLU A 108 -0.15 3.83 2.68
CA GLU A 108 -1.35 4.43 3.27
C GLU A 108 -2.62 4.13 2.44
N ALA A 109 -2.46 3.93 1.14
CA ALA A 109 -3.53 3.56 0.22
C ALA A 109 -2.95 2.80 -0.99
N GLY A 110 -3.79 2.20 -1.81
CA GLY A 110 -3.38 1.49 -3.02
C GLY A 110 -4.50 1.42 -4.06
N TYR A 111 -4.13 1.41 -5.33
CA TYR A 111 -5.06 1.27 -6.44
C TYR A 111 -4.89 -0.12 -7.07
N THR A 112 -5.89 -0.98 -6.88
CA THR A 112 -5.88 -2.37 -7.32
C THR A 112 -7.28 -2.88 -7.62
N TRP A 113 -7.39 -4.04 -8.25
CA TRP A 113 -8.65 -4.77 -8.41
C TRP A 113 -8.77 -5.85 -7.33
N LEU A 114 -9.81 -5.77 -6.50
CA LEU A 114 -10.02 -6.68 -5.36
C LEU A 114 -10.19 -8.15 -5.75
N GLY A 115 -10.52 -8.43 -7.02
CA GLY A 115 -10.62 -9.80 -7.54
C GLY A 115 -9.28 -10.55 -7.49
N TYR A 116 -8.15 -9.86 -7.48
CA TYR A 116 -6.84 -10.49 -7.30
C TYR A 116 -6.68 -11.15 -5.92
N ASP A 117 -7.42 -10.68 -4.92
CA ASP A 117 -7.37 -11.21 -3.56
C ASP A 117 -8.34 -12.37 -3.34
N GLN A 118 -9.08 -12.85 -4.36
CA GLN A 118 -10.10 -13.89 -4.19
C GLN A 118 -9.57 -15.19 -3.57
N GLY A 119 -8.28 -15.53 -3.81
CA GLY A 119 -7.64 -16.70 -3.22
C GLY A 119 -7.34 -16.57 -1.72
N LYS A 120 -7.36 -15.34 -1.19
CA LYS A 120 -7.11 -15.00 0.22
C LYS A 120 -8.41 -14.58 0.93
N ILE A 121 -9.24 -13.81 0.24
CA ILE A 121 -10.51 -13.26 0.70
C ILE A 121 -11.57 -13.70 -0.30
N PRO A 122 -12.23 -14.86 -0.13
CA PRO A 122 -13.21 -15.37 -1.10
C PRO A 122 -14.33 -14.37 -1.43
N ALA A 123 -14.74 -13.56 -0.45
CA ALA A 123 -15.76 -12.54 -0.63
C ALA A 123 -15.32 -11.35 -1.51
N SER A 124 -14.02 -11.16 -1.78
CA SER A 124 -13.53 -10.01 -2.57
C SER A 124 -14.03 -10.05 -4.01
N ALA A 125 -14.32 -11.24 -4.54
CA ALA A 125 -14.89 -11.42 -5.87
C ALA A 125 -16.24 -10.70 -6.03
N LEU A 126 -17.04 -10.60 -4.95
CA LEU A 126 -18.34 -9.93 -4.97
C LEU A 126 -18.24 -8.42 -5.20
N LEU A 127 -17.11 -7.80 -4.83
CA LEU A 127 -16.84 -6.38 -5.00
C LEU A 127 -15.97 -6.09 -6.24
N ALA A 128 -15.67 -7.13 -7.01
CA ALA A 128 -14.77 -7.09 -8.14
C ALA A 128 -15.57 -7.40 -9.41
N ALA A 129 -15.47 -8.63 -9.91
CA ALA A 129 -16.36 -9.16 -10.94
C ALA A 129 -16.60 -10.63 -10.68
N THR A 130 -17.85 -11.06 -10.88
CA THR A 130 -18.26 -12.46 -10.83
C THR A 130 -18.81 -12.87 -12.20
N PRO A 131 -18.67 -14.15 -12.59
CA PRO A 131 -19.37 -14.67 -13.76
C PRO A 131 -20.88 -14.45 -13.60
N PHE A 132 -21.52 -13.89 -14.63
CA PHE A 132 -22.94 -13.51 -14.60
C PHE A 132 -23.30 -12.53 -13.46
N GLY A 133 -22.35 -11.66 -13.09
CA GLY A 133 -22.58 -10.56 -12.16
C GLY A 133 -23.43 -9.44 -12.78
N LEU A 134 -23.44 -8.29 -12.12
CA LEU A 134 -24.33 -7.19 -12.46
C LEU A 134 -24.12 -6.66 -13.88
N GLU A 135 -25.23 -6.32 -14.54
CA GLU A 135 -25.29 -5.68 -15.84
C GLU A 135 -25.16 -4.14 -15.70
N PRO A 136 -24.72 -3.41 -16.74
CA PRO A 136 -24.39 -1.98 -16.63
C PRO A 136 -25.48 -1.08 -16.01
N TRP A 137 -26.76 -1.34 -16.26
CA TRP A 137 -27.87 -0.55 -15.71
C TRP A 137 -28.16 -0.87 -14.25
N GLU A 138 -27.68 -1.99 -13.73
CA GLU A 138 -27.83 -2.37 -12.32
C GLU A 138 -26.80 -1.64 -11.43
N TYR A 139 -25.83 -0.94 -12.04
CA TYR A 139 -24.87 -0.06 -11.35
C TYR A 139 -25.29 1.42 -11.29
N MET A 140 -26.41 1.81 -11.92
CA MET A 140 -26.92 3.19 -11.96
C MET A 140 -27.99 3.40 -10.88
#